data_AF-A0A1M6Q711-F1
#
_entry.id   AF-A0A1M6Q711-F1
#
_cell.length_a   1.000
_cell.length_b   1.000
_cell.length_c   1.000
_cell.angle_alpha   90.00
_cell.angle_beta   90.00
_cell.angle_gamma   90.00
#
_symmetry.space_group_name_H-M   'P 1'
#
loop_
_entity.id
_entity.type
_entity.pdbx_description
1 polymer ?
#
loop_
_entity_poly.entity_id
_entity_poly.type
_entity_poly.pdbx_seq_one_letter_code
_entity_poly.pdbx_strand_id
1 'polypeptide(L)'
;MKKNKLKILGVLALIIVAGIYYYVSLPAINLHSSDLWMFLIVLVVIVGAFYINRKHLTRYDLKDSKGLKALMSLLGVIVVVYLVGTLLSSPIVNAKKYQKLLTVEEGEFTKDIEELSFDQIPILDKDSATILGNRKMGSMVDMVSQFEVDDLYSQINYQDKPVRVSPLKYASTIKWLTNMREGIPAYIRIDMATQTTELVKLKEGMKYTTSDHFNRNIYRHLRFSYPTYIFDDISFEIDDDGVPYWVCPVKKFNIGLFGGATVGRVVLCNAVTGETTDYKIDKVPEWIDRAYSADLLVELYDYYGSLKHGFFNSVLGQKDCLKTTNGYNYLAIDDDVWVYTGVTSVSGDQSNVGFVLMNQRTMETKYYPIEGAIEDSAMSSAEGQVQNLKYTATFPLLLNLSGEPTYFIALKDDAGLVKKYAMVNVQKYQIVAIGDTVSQCEASYTDLMYENGIKVAEKDTREVEEMTAKITKIAQGVIDGNSHYYIMLEGSDEIFDVSVVDFIDIIKYEVGEEVTIEYKKGDESNTVLSLDGEEKKVTESDK
;
A
#
# COMPACT_ATOMS: atom_id res chain seq x y z
N MET A 1 16.39 -11.59 64.13
CA MET A 1 17.15 -11.61 62.85
C MET A 1 16.48 -12.42 61.74
N LYS A 2 16.00 -13.66 61.95
CA LYS A 2 15.36 -14.49 60.89
C LYS A 2 14.11 -13.86 60.21
N LYS A 3 13.21 -13.21 60.97
CA LYS A 3 12.00 -12.55 60.43
C LYS A 3 12.30 -11.34 59.52
N ASN A 4 13.37 -10.58 59.79
CA ASN A 4 13.76 -9.44 58.94
C ASN A 4 14.45 -9.92 57.65
N LYS A 5 15.27 -10.99 57.72
CA LYS A 5 15.83 -11.63 56.52
C LYS A 5 14.72 -12.14 55.58
N LEU A 6 13.67 -12.78 56.12
CA LEU A 6 12.52 -13.24 55.31
C LEU A 6 11.68 -12.10 54.74
N LYS A 7 11.62 -10.93 55.40
CA LYS A 7 11.02 -9.71 54.83
C LYS A 7 11.81 -9.21 53.63
N ILE A 8 13.12 -9.11 53.77
CA ILE A 8 14.04 -8.65 52.73
C ILE A 8 14.00 -9.60 51.52
N LEU A 9 14.08 -10.92 51.73
CA LEU A 9 13.96 -11.91 50.65
C LEU A 9 12.64 -11.81 49.89
N GLY A 10 11.52 -11.61 50.59
CA GLY A 10 10.21 -11.46 49.96
C GLY A 10 10.09 -10.22 49.08
N VAL A 11 10.67 -9.09 49.53
CA VAL A 11 10.71 -7.85 48.74
C VAL A 11 11.63 -8.00 47.52
N LEU A 12 12.80 -8.63 47.69
CA LEU A 12 13.71 -8.96 46.58
C LEU A 12 13.03 -9.85 45.53
N ALA A 13 12.34 -10.91 45.95
CA ALA A 13 11.60 -11.79 45.03
C ALA A 13 10.53 -11.01 44.25
N LEU A 14 9.79 -10.12 44.91
CA LEU A 14 8.80 -9.27 44.25
C LEU A 14 9.44 -8.31 43.23
N ILE A 15 10.56 -7.67 43.57
CA ILE A 15 11.30 -6.80 42.65
C ILE A 15 11.81 -7.59 41.44
N ILE A 16 12.31 -8.81 41.66
CA ILE A 16 12.75 -9.69 40.57
C ILE A 16 11.57 -10.06 39.66
N VAL A 17 10.43 -10.45 40.22
CA VAL A 17 9.23 -10.79 39.43
C VAL A 17 8.74 -9.57 38.63
N ALA A 18 8.67 -8.40 39.26
CA ALA A 18 8.30 -7.16 38.59
C ALA A 18 9.30 -6.78 37.48
N GLY A 19 10.60 -6.95 37.73
CA GLY A 19 11.66 -6.72 36.77
C GLY A 19 11.63 -7.68 35.58
N ILE A 20 11.39 -8.97 35.83
CA ILE A 20 11.21 -9.98 34.77
C ILE A 20 9.98 -9.63 33.94
N TYR A 21 8.86 -9.30 34.58
CA TYR A 21 7.65 -8.94 33.87
C TYR A 21 7.88 -7.69 33.00
N TYR A 22 8.51 -6.64 33.54
CA TYR A 22 8.89 -5.45 32.77
C TYR A 22 9.82 -5.77 31.60
N TYR A 23 10.81 -6.66 31.80
CA TYR A 23 11.75 -7.08 30.77
C TYR A 23 11.09 -7.85 29.61
N VAL A 24 9.99 -8.55 29.89
CA VAL A 24 9.25 -9.35 28.92
C VAL A 24 8.15 -8.53 28.25
N SER A 25 7.35 -7.76 29.00
CA SER A 25 6.22 -7.01 28.46
C SER A 25 6.58 -5.61 27.93
N LEU A 26 7.75 -5.08 28.30
CA LEU A 26 8.28 -3.80 27.82
C LEU A 26 7.25 -2.65 27.84
N PRO A 27 6.51 -2.44 28.95
CA PRO A 27 5.51 -1.38 29.00
C PRO A 27 6.22 -0.02 28.97
N ALA A 28 5.67 0.92 28.19
CA ALA A 28 6.18 2.29 28.22
C ALA A 28 5.90 2.91 29.59
N ILE A 29 6.89 3.58 30.17
CA ILE A 29 6.72 4.34 31.41
C ILE A 29 6.07 5.67 31.04
N ASN A 30 4.82 5.59 30.59
CA ASN A 30 4.03 6.69 30.10
C ASN A 30 2.56 6.46 30.48
N LEU A 31 1.92 7.47 31.09
CA LEU A 31 0.52 7.39 31.52
C LEU A 31 -0.46 7.21 30.35
N HIS A 32 -0.06 7.56 29.13
CA HIS A 32 -0.84 7.32 27.92
C HIS A 32 -0.74 5.88 27.40
N SER A 33 0.16 5.05 27.95
CA SER A 33 0.33 3.66 27.53
C SER A 33 -0.63 2.74 28.26
N SER A 34 -1.53 2.09 27.54
CA SER A 34 -2.39 1.04 28.10
C SER A 34 -1.60 -0.10 28.75
N ASP A 35 -0.42 -0.44 28.21
CA ASP A 35 0.46 -1.47 28.78
C ASP A 35 0.98 -1.10 30.17
N LEU A 36 1.19 0.19 30.46
CA LEU A 36 1.56 0.64 31.80
C LEU A 36 0.43 0.37 32.80
N TRP A 37 -0.81 0.69 32.42
CA TRP A 37 -1.97 0.44 33.28
C TRP A 37 -2.16 -1.04 33.55
N MET A 38 -2.06 -1.87 32.51
CA MET A 38 -2.09 -3.32 32.64
C MET A 38 -0.94 -3.82 33.51
N PHE A 39 0.26 -3.26 33.35
CA PHE A 39 1.42 -3.59 34.17
C PHE A 39 1.17 -3.29 35.66
N LEU A 40 0.64 -2.11 35.97
CA LEU A 40 0.30 -1.71 37.33
C LEU A 40 -0.80 -2.58 37.94
N ILE A 41 -1.84 -2.93 37.17
CA ILE A 41 -2.91 -3.84 37.60
C ILE A 41 -2.32 -5.20 37.98
N VAL A 42 -1.52 -5.80 37.09
CA VAL A 42 -0.86 -7.10 37.33
C VAL A 42 0.07 -7.02 38.54
N LEU A 43 0.84 -5.93 38.68
CA LEU A 43 1.72 -5.73 39.83
C LEU A 43 0.95 -5.69 41.15
N VAL A 44 -0.16 -4.94 41.22
CA VAL A 44 -1.01 -4.87 42.42
C VAL A 44 -1.61 -6.24 42.75
N VAL A 45 -2.04 -7.00 41.74
CA VAL A 45 -2.56 -8.37 41.93
C VAL A 45 -1.46 -9.30 42.48
N ILE A 46 -0.25 -9.25 41.95
CA ILE A 46 0.89 -10.05 42.43
C ILE A 46 1.23 -9.68 43.88
N VAL A 47 1.28 -8.38 44.20
CA VAL A 47 1.50 -7.90 45.58
C VAL A 47 0.40 -8.39 46.52
N GLY A 48 -0.86 -8.37 46.08
CA GLY A 48 -2.01 -8.89 46.81
C GLY A 48 -1.88 -10.39 47.09
N ALA A 49 -1.58 -11.20 46.07
CA ALA A 49 -1.37 -12.64 46.20
C ALA A 49 -0.21 -12.96 47.15
N PHE A 50 0.91 -12.24 47.03
CA PHE A 50 2.05 -12.38 47.93
C PHE A 50 1.68 -12.02 49.38
N TYR A 51 0.92 -10.94 49.59
CA TYR A 51 0.45 -10.52 50.91
C TYR A 51 -0.47 -11.57 51.55
N ILE A 52 -1.41 -12.16 50.78
CA ILE A 52 -2.29 -13.24 51.23
C ILE A 52 -1.48 -14.46 51.66
N ASN A 53 -0.57 -14.93 50.79
CA ASN A 53 0.25 -16.10 51.05
C ASN A 53 1.13 -15.90 52.29
N ARG A 54 1.79 -14.74 52.40
CA ARG A 54 2.67 -14.40 53.52
C ARG A 54 1.95 -14.34 54.87
N LYS A 55 0.72 -13.83 54.89
CA LYS A 55 -0.07 -13.72 56.11
C LYS A 55 -0.93 -14.96 56.39
N HIS A 56 -0.88 -15.99 55.54
CA HIS A 56 -1.73 -17.17 55.61
C HIS A 56 -3.21 -16.83 55.82
N LEU A 57 -3.69 -15.78 55.13
CA LEU A 57 -5.06 -15.31 55.31
C LEU A 57 -6.04 -16.37 54.81
N THR A 58 -6.97 -16.79 55.67
CA THR A 58 -8.05 -17.68 55.29
C THR A 58 -9.19 -16.90 54.63
N ARG A 59 -10.16 -17.58 54.00
CA ARG A 59 -11.31 -16.92 53.33
C ARG A 59 -12.08 -15.95 54.23
N TYR A 60 -12.10 -16.19 55.55
CA TYR A 60 -12.72 -15.31 56.54
C TYR A 60 -11.88 -14.05 56.81
N ASP A 61 -10.54 -14.17 56.87
CA ASP A 61 -9.63 -13.05 57.13
C ASP A 61 -9.48 -12.09 55.94
N LEU A 62 -9.78 -12.54 54.72
CA LEU A 62 -9.75 -11.71 53.51
C LEU A 62 -10.68 -10.49 53.65
N LYS A 63 -11.86 -10.68 54.26
CA LYS A 63 -12.86 -9.62 54.43
C LYS A 63 -12.50 -8.59 55.50
N ASP A 64 -11.59 -8.89 56.43
CA ASP A 64 -11.25 -8.01 57.55
C ASP A 64 -9.83 -7.44 57.49
N SER A 65 -8.99 -7.96 56.61
CA SER A 65 -7.62 -7.48 56.41
C SER A 65 -7.59 -6.04 55.87
N LYS A 66 -7.21 -5.08 56.74
CA LYS A 66 -6.99 -3.66 56.36
C LYS A 66 -6.02 -3.50 55.18
N GLY A 67 -4.95 -4.30 55.14
CA GLY A 67 -3.96 -4.24 54.06
C GLY A 67 -4.50 -4.75 52.72
N LEU A 68 -5.34 -5.80 52.73
CA LEU A 68 -5.97 -6.29 51.51
C LEU A 68 -7.06 -5.31 51.02
N LYS A 69 -7.83 -4.72 51.93
CA LYS A 69 -8.79 -3.64 51.61
C LYS A 69 -8.08 -2.46 50.94
N ALA A 70 -6.91 -2.05 51.44
CA ALA A 70 -6.12 -0.98 50.83
C ALA A 70 -5.65 -1.35 49.40
N LEU A 71 -5.14 -2.56 49.19
CA LEU A 71 -4.73 -3.03 47.86
C LEU A 71 -5.90 -3.16 46.89
N MET A 72 -7.05 -3.68 47.34
CA MET A 72 -8.27 -3.76 46.54
C MET A 72 -8.84 -2.37 46.21
N SER A 73 -8.78 -1.44 47.16
CA SER A 73 -9.14 -0.04 46.92
C SER A 73 -8.22 0.60 45.89
N LEU A 74 -6.91 0.38 45.98
CA LEU A 74 -5.94 0.87 45.00
C LEU A 74 -6.20 0.28 43.62
N LEU A 75 -6.41 -1.04 43.52
CA LEU A 75 -6.76 -1.71 42.28
C LEU A 75 -8.06 -1.15 41.69
N GLY A 76 -9.09 -0.96 42.53
CA GLY A 76 -10.36 -0.37 42.13
C GLY A 76 -10.18 1.04 41.58
N VAL A 77 -9.37 1.89 42.23
CA VAL A 77 -9.04 3.23 41.74
C VAL A 77 -8.33 3.17 40.39
N ILE A 78 -7.29 2.33 40.24
CA ILE A 78 -6.55 2.20 38.97
C ILE A 78 -7.49 1.79 37.83
N VAL A 79 -8.35 0.79 38.06
CA VAL A 79 -9.32 0.31 37.06
C VAL A 79 -10.34 1.40 36.72
N VAL A 80 -10.89 2.09 37.73
CA VAL A 80 -11.85 3.18 37.50
C VAL A 80 -11.20 4.32 36.70
N VAL A 81 -9.98 4.73 37.04
CA VAL A 81 -9.26 5.77 36.30
C VAL A 81 -9.00 5.33 34.85
N TYR A 82 -8.59 4.08 34.63
CA TYR A 82 -8.40 3.54 33.29
C TYR A 82 -9.70 3.56 32.49
N LEU A 83 -10.80 3.00 33.02
CA LEU A 83 -12.10 2.94 32.32
C LEU A 83 -12.69 4.32 32.04
N VAL A 84 -12.66 5.22 33.03
CA VAL A 84 -13.11 6.61 32.85
C VAL A 84 -12.21 7.34 31.86
N GLY A 85 -10.90 7.12 31.94
CA GLY A 85 -9.92 7.63 30.98
C GLY A 85 -10.23 7.19 29.55
N THR A 86 -10.51 5.91 29.33
CA THR A 86 -10.90 5.36 28.02
C THR A 86 -12.20 5.96 27.52
N LEU A 87 -13.23 6.04 28.36
CA LEU A 87 -14.51 6.62 27.98
C LEU A 87 -14.37 8.11 27.62
N LEU A 88 -13.70 8.89 28.47
CA LEU A 88 -13.45 10.32 28.25
C LEU A 88 -12.49 10.60 27.10
N SER A 89 -11.72 9.60 26.66
CA SER A 89 -10.86 9.71 25.49
C SER A 89 -11.56 9.23 24.21
N SER A 90 -12.68 8.51 24.30
CA SER A 90 -13.32 7.84 23.16
C SER A 90 -13.97 8.78 22.13
N PRO A 91 -14.21 8.29 20.90
CA PRO A 91 -15.02 9.01 19.90
C PRO A 91 -16.44 9.30 20.36
N ILE A 92 -17.00 8.51 21.28
CA ILE A 92 -18.36 8.72 21.83
C ILE A 92 -18.47 10.11 22.46
N VAL A 93 -17.45 10.52 23.21
CA VAL A 93 -17.42 11.81 23.92
C VAL A 93 -16.75 12.91 23.07
N ASN A 94 -15.75 12.55 22.25
CA ASN A 94 -14.91 13.51 21.54
C ASN A 94 -14.98 13.41 20.01
N ALA A 95 -16.10 12.97 19.43
CA ALA A 95 -16.25 12.77 17.98
C ALA A 95 -15.68 13.94 17.13
N LYS A 96 -16.00 15.18 17.50
CA LYS A 96 -15.51 16.38 16.82
C LYS A 96 -13.99 16.57 16.88
N LYS A 97 -13.31 16.12 17.94
CA LYS A 97 -11.85 16.19 18.03
C LYS A 97 -11.20 15.11 17.16
N TYR A 98 -11.77 13.90 17.16
CA TYR A 98 -11.31 12.81 16.29
C TYR A 98 -11.43 13.18 14.81
N GLN A 99 -12.58 13.72 14.41
CA GLN A 99 -12.81 14.20 13.05
C GLN A 99 -11.81 15.26 12.59
N LYS A 100 -11.20 16.01 13.52
CA LYS A 100 -10.22 17.08 13.25
C LYS A 100 -8.76 16.64 13.36
N LEU A 101 -8.49 15.35 13.57
CA LEU A 101 -7.11 14.84 13.61
C LEU A 101 -6.47 14.84 12.23
N LEU A 102 -7.28 14.71 11.19
CA LEU A 102 -6.87 14.72 9.80
C LEU A 102 -7.43 15.97 9.10
N THR A 103 -6.63 16.57 8.24
CA THR A 103 -7.09 17.57 7.28
C THR A 103 -7.05 16.92 5.91
N VAL A 104 -8.18 16.98 5.20
CA VAL A 104 -8.34 16.37 3.88
C VAL A 104 -8.58 17.50 2.90
N GLU A 105 -7.75 17.56 1.88
CA GLU A 105 -7.88 18.51 0.76
C GLU A 105 -8.48 17.79 -0.44
N GLU A 106 -9.25 18.50 -1.26
CA GLU A 106 -9.73 17.93 -2.53
C GLU A 106 -8.63 18.08 -3.57
N GLY A 107 -8.27 16.96 -4.23
CA GLY A 107 -7.26 16.91 -5.29
C GLY A 107 -7.87 16.81 -6.68
N GLU A 108 -7.05 17.08 -7.69
CA GLU A 108 -7.41 16.93 -9.10
C GLU A 108 -6.70 15.69 -9.65
N PHE A 109 -7.45 14.62 -9.92
CA PHE A 109 -6.90 13.30 -10.26
C PHE A 109 -5.88 13.34 -11.40
N THR A 110 -6.21 13.98 -12.51
CA THR A 110 -5.36 14.03 -13.71
C THR A 110 -4.13 14.92 -13.55
N LYS A 111 -4.07 15.72 -12.48
CA LYS A 111 -2.96 16.63 -12.18
C LYS A 111 -2.06 16.08 -11.07
N ASP A 112 -2.66 15.51 -10.04
CA ASP A 112 -1.94 14.99 -8.87
C ASP A 112 -1.46 13.54 -9.07
N ILE A 113 -2.08 12.77 -9.97
CA ILE A 113 -1.68 11.41 -10.32
C ILE A 113 -1.23 11.43 -11.78
N GLU A 114 0.07 11.57 -11.97
CA GLU A 114 0.68 11.53 -13.29
C GLU A 114 0.50 10.15 -13.94
N GLU A 115 0.56 10.12 -15.27
CA GLU A 115 0.61 8.87 -16.01
C GLU A 115 1.96 8.20 -15.73
N LEU A 116 1.92 7.16 -14.88
CA LEU A 116 3.11 6.38 -14.55
C LEU A 116 3.62 5.65 -15.79
N SER A 117 4.94 5.64 -15.97
CA SER A 117 5.56 4.76 -16.93
C SER A 117 5.43 3.29 -16.49
N PHE A 118 5.34 2.37 -17.43
CA PHE A 118 5.08 0.95 -17.14
C PHE A 118 6.15 0.28 -16.27
N ASP A 119 7.38 0.78 -16.32
CA ASP A 119 8.50 0.33 -15.51
C ASP A 119 8.48 0.88 -14.07
N GLN A 120 7.49 1.70 -13.71
CA GLN A 120 7.28 2.22 -12.37
C GLN A 120 6.01 1.66 -11.70
N ILE A 121 5.12 0.99 -12.45
CA ILE A 121 3.91 0.40 -11.88
C ILE A 121 4.28 -0.75 -10.94
N PRO A 122 3.96 -0.68 -9.63
CA PRO A 122 4.24 -1.76 -8.70
C PRO A 122 3.28 -2.92 -8.98
N ILE A 123 3.79 -3.99 -9.59
CA ILE A 123 3.00 -5.16 -10.00
C ILE A 123 2.95 -6.27 -8.93
N LEU A 124 3.58 -6.05 -7.78
CA LEU A 124 3.85 -7.09 -6.80
C LEU A 124 3.14 -6.81 -5.47
N ASP A 125 2.27 -7.70 -5.03
CA ASP A 125 1.70 -7.64 -3.68
C ASP A 125 2.62 -8.31 -2.64
N LYS A 126 2.28 -8.17 -1.35
CA LYS A 126 3.17 -8.57 -0.25
C LYS A 126 3.44 -10.08 -0.29
N ASP A 127 2.43 -10.86 -0.66
CA ASP A 127 2.51 -12.31 -0.71
C ASP A 127 3.41 -12.77 -1.87
N SER A 128 3.26 -12.18 -3.06
CA SER A 128 4.15 -12.47 -4.18
C SER A 128 5.60 -12.04 -3.87
N ALA A 129 5.81 -10.90 -3.20
CA ALA A 129 7.13 -10.49 -2.72
C ALA A 129 7.75 -11.50 -1.75
N THR A 130 6.93 -12.05 -0.85
CA THR A 130 7.35 -13.09 0.11
C THR A 130 7.80 -14.36 -0.60
N ILE A 131 7.08 -14.78 -1.65
CA ILE A 131 7.47 -15.96 -2.46
C ILE A 131 8.80 -15.71 -3.19
N LEU A 132 8.97 -14.55 -3.81
CA LEU A 132 10.19 -14.20 -4.53
C LEU A 132 11.40 -14.10 -3.59
N GLY A 133 11.25 -13.43 -2.45
CA GLY A 133 12.28 -13.32 -1.41
C GLY A 133 12.70 -14.70 -0.87
N ASN A 134 11.74 -15.56 -0.54
CA ASN A 134 12.02 -16.93 -0.08
C ASN A 134 12.70 -17.78 -1.16
N ARG A 135 12.32 -17.64 -2.43
CA ARG A 135 12.98 -18.35 -3.54
C ARG A 135 14.41 -17.87 -3.72
N LYS A 136 14.65 -16.57 -3.66
CA LYS A 136 16.01 -16.01 -3.72
C LYS A 136 16.84 -16.52 -2.56
N MET A 137 16.31 -16.47 -1.35
CA MET A 137 16.97 -16.98 -0.16
C MET A 137 17.32 -18.47 -0.32
N GLY A 138 16.37 -19.29 -0.78
CA GLY A 138 16.55 -20.72 -1.06
C GLY A 138 17.68 -21.06 -2.04
N SER A 139 18.03 -20.14 -2.94
CA SER A 139 19.15 -20.31 -3.88
C SER A 139 20.54 -20.07 -3.27
N MET A 140 20.59 -19.49 -2.06
CA MET A 140 21.83 -19.09 -1.39
C MET A 140 22.35 -20.20 -0.46
N VAL A 141 23.04 -21.18 -1.04
CA VAL A 141 23.50 -22.41 -0.36
C VAL A 141 24.24 -22.16 0.96
N ASP A 142 25.03 -21.10 1.02
CA ASP A 142 25.81 -20.69 2.20
C ASP A 142 24.97 -20.09 3.34
N MET A 143 23.74 -19.63 3.05
CA MET A 143 22.92 -18.87 4.00
C MET A 143 21.60 -19.53 4.41
N VAL A 144 21.01 -20.40 3.58
CA VAL A 144 19.69 -21.04 3.82
C VAL A 144 19.59 -21.79 5.14
N SER A 145 20.69 -22.35 5.64
CA SER A 145 20.69 -23.10 6.89
C SER A 145 20.83 -22.24 8.15
N GLN A 146 21.13 -20.94 7.99
CA GLN A 146 21.45 -20.03 9.07
C GLN A 146 20.38 -18.95 9.24
N PHE A 147 19.83 -18.47 8.12
CA PHE A 147 18.90 -17.35 8.07
C PHE A 147 17.66 -17.68 7.22
N GLU A 148 16.58 -17.00 7.53
CA GLU A 148 15.31 -17.01 6.79
C GLU A 148 14.93 -15.57 6.47
N VAL A 149 14.03 -15.34 5.51
CA VAL A 149 13.51 -14.01 5.25
C VAL A 149 12.45 -13.67 6.31
N ASP A 150 12.45 -12.45 6.83
CA ASP A 150 11.39 -11.99 7.73
C ASP A 150 10.10 -11.74 6.93
N ASP A 151 8.95 -11.86 7.57
CA ASP A 151 7.64 -11.63 6.94
C ASP A 151 7.32 -10.11 6.85
N LEU A 152 8.24 -9.28 7.36
CA LEU A 152 8.27 -7.84 7.19
C LEU A 152 8.74 -7.50 5.78
N TYR A 153 7.85 -6.93 4.98
CA TYR A 153 8.15 -6.35 3.68
C TYR A 153 7.64 -4.92 3.67
N SER A 154 8.54 -3.96 3.87
CA SER A 154 8.22 -2.54 3.76
C SER A 154 8.35 -2.13 2.29
N GLN A 155 7.36 -1.41 1.78
CA GLN A 155 7.48 -0.71 0.51
C GLN A 155 8.09 0.67 0.79
N ILE A 156 9.14 0.99 0.06
CA ILE A 156 9.89 2.24 0.16
C ILE A 156 10.18 2.75 -1.26
N ASN A 157 10.49 4.03 -1.39
CA ASN A 157 11.13 4.54 -2.58
C ASN A 157 12.65 4.51 -2.38
N TYR A 158 13.37 3.88 -3.31
CA TYR A 158 14.83 3.80 -3.26
C TYR A 158 15.39 4.19 -4.61
N GLN A 159 16.05 5.35 -4.68
CA GLN A 159 16.60 5.90 -5.93
C GLN A 159 15.54 6.02 -7.03
N ASP A 160 14.43 6.71 -6.74
CA ASP A 160 13.31 6.95 -7.65
C ASP A 160 12.60 5.68 -8.14
N LYS A 161 12.74 4.57 -7.40
CA LYS A 161 12.11 3.30 -7.74
C LYS A 161 11.35 2.72 -6.55
N PRO A 162 10.11 2.26 -6.76
CA PRO A 162 9.38 1.53 -5.73
C PRO A 162 10.06 0.17 -5.52
N VAL A 163 10.58 -0.03 -4.32
CA VAL A 163 11.18 -1.31 -3.91
C VAL A 163 10.52 -1.83 -2.64
N ARG A 164 10.56 -3.15 -2.47
CA ARG A 164 10.28 -3.78 -1.18
C ARG A 164 11.54 -4.30 -0.54
N VAL A 165 11.70 -3.98 0.73
CA VAL A 165 12.82 -4.44 1.55
C VAL A 165 12.34 -5.30 2.69
N SER A 166 13.09 -6.36 2.96
CA SER A 166 12.83 -7.28 4.06
C SER A 166 14.14 -7.67 4.74
N PRO A 167 14.25 -7.53 6.07
CA PRO A 167 15.41 -8.04 6.79
C PRO A 167 15.38 -9.57 6.78
N LEU A 168 16.55 -10.20 6.92
CA LEU A 168 16.57 -11.61 7.28
C LEU A 168 16.39 -11.77 8.80
N LYS A 169 15.99 -12.98 9.22
CA LYS A 169 15.91 -13.44 10.60
C LYS A 169 16.76 -14.69 10.82
N TYR A 170 17.19 -14.94 12.04
CA TYR A 170 17.85 -16.21 12.37
C TYR A 170 16.85 -17.36 12.29
N ALA A 171 17.23 -18.47 11.64
CA ALA A 171 16.32 -19.61 11.45
C ALA A 171 15.93 -20.33 12.78
N SER A 172 16.73 -20.16 13.84
CA SER A 172 16.38 -20.63 15.19
C SER A 172 17.26 -19.97 16.26
N THR A 173 16.92 -20.13 17.54
CA THR A 173 17.75 -19.66 18.67
C THR A 173 19.17 -20.21 18.64
N ILE A 174 19.38 -21.45 18.16
CA ILE A 174 20.72 -22.03 18.04
C ILE A 174 21.52 -21.28 16.97
N LYS A 175 20.87 -20.98 15.84
CA LYS A 175 21.49 -20.21 14.74
C LYS A 175 21.78 -18.77 15.15
N TRP A 176 20.91 -18.17 15.95
CA TRP A 176 21.22 -16.90 16.61
C TRP A 176 22.50 -17.03 17.46
N LEU A 177 22.58 -18.00 18.37
CA LEU A 177 23.74 -18.13 19.26
C LEU A 177 25.07 -18.29 18.51
N THR A 178 25.08 -19.02 17.39
CA THR A 178 26.28 -19.22 16.57
C THR A 178 26.65 -18.00 15.74
N ASN A 179 25.67 -17.18 15.32
CA ASN A 179 25.88 -16.06 14.40
C ASN A 179 25.82 -14.67 15.07
N MET A 180 25.38 -14.56 16.33
CA MET A 180 25.14 -13.27 17.01
C MET A 180 26.36 -12.34 17.06
N ARG A 181 27.59 -12.85 16.92
CA ARG A 181 28.79 -12.01 16.90
C ARG A 181 28.91 -11.24 15.58
N GLU A 182 28.64 -11.91 14.48
CA GLU A 182 28.71 -11.36 13.11
C GLU A 182 27.42 -10.61 12.75
N GLY A 183 26.28 -11.08 13.28
CA GLY A 183 24.96 -10.53 12.99
C GLY A 183 24.37 -11.14 11.72
N ILE A 184 23.30 -10.53 11.23
CA ILE A 184 22.60 -10.93 10.02
C ILE A 184 23.26 -10.24 8.82
N PRO A 185 23.89 -10.97 7.88
CA PRO A 185 24.84 -10.37 6.94
C PRO A 185 24.19 -9.74 5.70
N ALA A 186 22.87 -9.81 5.55
CA ALA A 186 22.18 -9.34 4.35
C ALA A 186 20.70 -9.04 4.60
N TYR A 187 20.07 -8.39 3.64
CA TYR A 187 18.62 -8.20 3.54
C TYR A 187 18.16 -8.47 2.10
N ILE A 188 16.85 -8.67 1.91
CA ILE A 188 16.23 -8.85 0.59
C ILE A 188 15.76 -7.49 0.09
N ARG A 189 16.04 -7.21 -1.19
CA ARG A 189 15.47 -6.08 -1.93
C ARG A 189 14.79 -6.59 -3.19
N ILE A 190 13.57 -6.14 -3.44
CA ILE A 190 12.77 -6.52 -4.60
C ILE A 190 12.32 -5.27 -5.32
N ASP A 191 12.68 -5.14 -6.58
CA ASP A 191 12.15 -4.11 -7.47
C ASP A 191 10.70 -4.46 -7.81
N MET A 192 9.78 -3.52 -7.54
CA MET A 192 8.34 -3.80 -7.59
C MET A 192 7.75 -3.83 -9.00
N ALA A 193 8.45 -3.26 -9.98
CA ALA A 193 8.01 -3.24 -11.37
C ALA A 193 8.64 -4.39 -12.17
N THR A 194 9.94 -4.64 -11.98
CA THR A 194 10.67 -5.70 -12.71
C THR A 194 10.65 -7.06 -12.03
N GLN A 195 10.23 -7.13 -10.76
CA GLN A 195 10.30 -8.31 -9.89
C GLN A 195 11.74 -8.79 -9.60
N THR A 196 12.74 -7.98 -9.95
CA THR A 196 14.15 -8.31 -9.73
C THR A 196 14.41 -8.44 -8.23
N THR A 197 14.79 -9.64 -7.81
CA THR A 197 15.01 -9.96 -6.40
C THR A 197 16.50 -10.15 -6.09
N GLU A 198 16.99 -9.36 -5.17
CA GLU A 198 18.39 -9.28 -4.76
C GLU A 198 18.54 -9.63 -3.28
N LEU A 199 19.65 -10.30 -2.98
CA LEU A 199 20.13 -10.43 -1.61
C LEU A 199 21.31 -9.46 -1.44
N VAL A 200 21.05 -8.33 -0.78
CA VAL A 200 22.06 -7.28 -0.61
C VAL A 200 22.93 -7.63 0.59
N LYS A 201 24.20 -7.98 0.32
CA LYS A 201 25.18 -8.32 1.36
C LYS A 201 25.74 -7.06 2.00
N LEU A 202 25.76 -7.05 3.32
CA LEU A 202 26.29 -5.98 4.15
C LEU A 202 27.78 -6.21 4.44
N LYS A 203 28.53 -5.13 4.61
CA LYS A 203 29.93 -5.19 5.09
C LYS A 203 30.00 -5.67 6.54
N GLU A 204 29.04 -5.23 7.36
CA GLU A 204 28.85 -5.64 8.75
C GLU A 204 27.41 -6.10 8.95
N GLY A 205 27.21 -7.23 9.64
CA GLY A 205 25.88 -7.79 9.83
C GLY A 205 25.01 -6.99 10.79
N MET A 206 23.69 -7.00 10.55
CA MET A 206 22.69 -6.40 11.43
C MET A 206 22.66 -7.11 12.77
N LYS A 207 22.83 -6.37 13.86
CA LYS A 207 22.84 -6.88 15.24
C LYS A 207 21.61 -6.48 16.04
N TYR A 208 20.87 -5.49 15.56
CA TYR A 208 19.66 -4.99 16.20
C TYR A 208 18.49 -5.34 15.30
N THR A 209 17.81 -6.44 15.60
CA THR A 209 16.74 -6.98 14.75
C THR A 209 15.58 -7.51 15.59
N THR A 210 14.47 -7.83 14.92
CA THR A 210 13.29 -8.49 15.51
C THR A 210 13.61 -9.88 16.06
N SER A 211 14.53 -10.59 15.41
CA SER A 211 14.93 -11.97 15.76
C SER A 211 16.16 -12.06 16.67
N ASP A 212 16.82 -10.95 16.99
CA ASP A 212 17.88 -10.94 18.00
C ASP A 212 17.28 -11.05 19.41
N HIS A 213 18.10 -11.46 20.38
CA HIS A 213 17.69 -11.73 21.75
C HIS A 213 18.26 -10.71 22.74
N PHE A 214 17.71 -10.72 23.95
CA PHE A 214 18.10 -9.83 25.04
C PHE A 214 18.08 -8.35 24.61
N ASN A 215 19.13 -7.58 24.95
CA ASN A 215 19.19 -6.13 24.72
C ASN A 215 19.46 -5.75 23.25
N ARG A 216 19.76 -6.72 22.38
CA ARG A 216 19.90 -6.51 20.94
C ARG A 216 18.59 -6.69 20.18
N ASN A 217 17.59 -7.32 20.80
CA ASN A 217 16.25 -7.30 20.27
C ASN A 217 15.79 -5.85 20.12
N ILE A 218 15.37 -5.46 18.91
CA ILE A 218 15.07 -4.07 18.58
C ILE A 218 14.05 -3.43 19.53
N TYR A 219 12.98 -4.15 19.89
CA TYR A 219 11.97 -3.64 20.81
C TYR A 219 12.53 -3.39 22.23
N ARG A 220 13.41 -4.27 22.72
CA ARG A 220 14.07 -4.07 24.03
C ARG A 220 15.07 -2.92 23.98
N HIS A 221 15.86 -2.86 22.91
CA HIS A 221 16.85 -1.81 22.70
C HIS A 221 16.18 -0.42 22.71
N LEU A 222 15.09 -0.27 21.93
CA LEU A 222 14.29 0.94 21.90
C LEU A 222 13.65 1.24 23.25
N ARG A 223 13.06 0.25 23.93
CA ARG A 223 12.45 0.43 25.26
C ARG A 223 13.45 0.94 26.29
N PHE A 224 14.67 0.40 26.33
CA PHE A 224 15.67 0.84 27.31
C PHE A 224 16.33 2.16 26.96
N SER A 225 16.42 2.49 25.66
CA SER A 225 16.94 3.77 25.19
C SER A 225 15.90 4.90 25.38
N TYR A 226 14.61 4.59 25.20
CA TYR A 226 13.49 5.53 25.31
C TYR A 226 12.37 4.96 26.22
N PRO A 227 12.56 4.95 27.55
CA PRO A 227 11.63 4.29 28.48
C PRO A 227 10.21 4.85 28.46
N THR A 228 10.04 6.13 28.13
CA THR A 228 8.76 6.84 28.16
C THR A 228 8.05 6.90 26.80
N TYR A 229 8.70 6.43 25.73
CA TYR A 229 8.13 6.53 24.38
C TYR A 229 7.18 5.36 24.12
N ILE A 230 6.06 5.65 23.46
CA ILE A 230 5.10 4.64 23.04
C ILE A 230 5.33 4.44 21.55
N PHE A 231 6.12 3.44 21.19
CA PHE A 231 6.37 3.12 19.80
C PHE A 231 5.12 2.54 19.13
N ASP A 232 4.91 2.91 17.88
CA ASP A 232 3.97 2.22 16.99
C ASP A 232 4.66 1.05 16.28
N ASP A 233 4.01 0.50 15.28
CA ASP A 233 4.61 -0.47 14.38
C ASP A 233 5.88 0.10 13.72
N ILE A 234 7.00 -0.59 13.94
CA ILE A 234 8.29 -0.24 13.35
C ILE A 234 8.39 -0.81 11.93
N SER A 235 9.04 -0.09 11.02
CA SER A 235 9.35 -0.54 9.67
C SER A 235 10.85 -0.75 9.49
N PHE A 236 11.20 -1.74 8.67
CA PHE A 236 12.57 -1.91 8.18
C PHE A 236 12.70 -1.15 6.87
N GLU A 237 13.68 -0.26 6.78
CA GLU A 237 13.92 0.59 5.61
C GLU A 237 15.42 0.68 5.34
N ILE A 238 15.79 1.17 4.16
CA ILE A 238 17.19 1.44 3.81
C ILE A 238 17.30 2.90 3.40
N ASP A 239 18.41 3.56 3.75
CA ASP A 239 18.72 4.87 3.20
C ASP A 239 19.21 4.75 1.74
N ASP A 240 19.48 5.89 1.09
CA ASP A 240 19.95 5.96 -0.30
C ASP A 240 21.27 5.21 -0.55
N ASP A 241 22.11 5.09 0.49
CA ASP A 241 23.37 4.34 0.47
C ASP A 241 23.18 2.82 0.67
N GLY A 242 21.94 2.38 0.93
CA GLY A 242 21.59 0.98 1.20
C GLY A 242 21.89 0.52 2.62
N VAL A 243 22.09 1.44 3.56
CA VAL A 243 22.31 1.14 4.97
C VAL A 243 20.96 0.83 5.64
N PRO A 244 20.83 -0.30 6.35
CA PRO A 244 19.56 -0.71 6.93
C PRO A 244 19.26 -0.01 8.26
N TYR A 245 18.02 0.46 8.38
CA TYR A 245 17.49 1.10 9.58
C TYR A 245 16.14 0.53 9.99
N TRP A 246 15.84 0.68 11.28
CA TRP A 246 14.48 0.61 11.79
C TRP A 246 13.94 2.02 11.95
N VAL A 247 12.85 2.31 11.25
CA VAL A 247 12.06 3.53 11.42
C VAL A 247 11.01 3.23 12.48
N CYS A 248 11.07 3.96 13.59
CA CYS A 248 10.27 3.68 14.78
C CYS A 248 9.39 4.88 15.14
N PRO A 249 8.16 4.96 14.60
CA PRO A 249 7.22 6.02 14.93
C PRO A 249 6.86 6.01 16.42
N VAL A 250 6.70 7.20 17.01
CA VAL A 250 6.32 7.38 18.41
C VAL A 250 4.93 8.02 18.48
N LYS A 251 3.99 7.27 19.09
CA LYS A 251 2.61 7.69 19.27
C LYS A 251 2.52 8.97 20.10
N LYS A 252 1.68 9.88 19.59
CA LYS A 252 1.19 11.07 20.28
C LYS A 252 -0.32 10.97 20.40
N PHE A 253 -0.81 11.02 21.64
CA PHE A 253 -2.25 11.03 21.94
C PHE A 253 -2.75 12.47 22.04
N ASN A 254 -3.71 12.83 21.20
CA ASN A 254 -4.23 14.20 21.13
C ASN A 254 -5.52 14.41 21.95
N ILE A 255 -6.15 13.33 22.43
CA ILE A 255 -7.47 13.38 23.08
C ILE A 255 -7.46 12.57 24.37
N GLY A 256 -7.52 13.27 25.50
CA GLY A 256 -7.59 12.62 26.81
C GLY A 256 -6.33 11.83 27.15
N LEU A 257 -6.51 10.67 27.78
CA LEU A 257 -5.40 9.78 28.16
C LEU A 257 -5.02 8.81 27.04
N PHE A 258 -5.96 8.36 26.21
CA PHE A 258 -5.71 7.24 25.29
C PHE A 258 -6.21 7.48 23.86
N GLY A 259 -6.79 8.65 23.58
CA GLY A 259 -7.53 8.90 22.34
C GLY A 259 -6.74 9.72 21.32
N GLY A 260 -7.16 9.58 20.06
CA GLY A 260 -6.62 10.32 18.92
C GLY A 260 -5.13 10.13 18.75
N ALA A 261 -4.71 8.86 18.62
CA ALA A 261 -3.32 8.52 18.34
C ALA A 261 -2.92 9.07 16.97
N THR A 262 -1.71 9.61 16.89
CA THR A 262 -1.00 10.09 15.69
C THR A 262 0.48 9.86 15.93
N VAL A 263 1.35 10.32 15.03
CA VAL A 263 2.80 10.29 15.23
C VAL A 263 3.31 11.68 15.60
N GLY A 264 4.09 11.76 16.68
CA GLY A 264 4.72 13.02 17.10
C GLY A 264 6.21 13.08 16.81
N ARG A 265 6.86 11.92 16.70
CA ARG A 265 8.31 11.76 16.55
C ARG A 265 8.60 10.45 15.83
N VAL A 266 9.78 10.35 15.25
CA VAL A 266 10.33 9.11 14.69
C VAL A 266 11.70 8.90 15.28
N VAL A 267 11.93 7.75 15.89
CA VAL A 267 13.27 7.33 16.29
C VAL A 267 13.80 6.44 15.18
N LEU A 268 14.91 6.86 14.58
CA LEU A 268 15.65 6.05 13.63
C LEU A 268 16.67 5.21 14.40
N CYS A 269 16.74 3.90 14.16
CA CYS A 269 17.75 3.02 14.76
C CYS A 269 18.53 2.29 13.66
N ASN A 270 19.84 2.49 13.60
CA ASN A 270 20.70 1.76 12.67
C ASN A 270 20.69 0.26 13.02
N ALA A 271 20.34 -0.62 12.07
CA ALA A 271 20.17 -2.05 12.35
C ALA A 271 21.52 -2.77 12.60
N VAL A 272 22.64 -2.19 12.16
CA VAL A 272 24.00 -2.71 12.34
C VAL A 272 24.60 -2.26 13.67
N THR A 273 24.60 -0.95 13.92
CA THR A 273 25.29 -0.36 15.09
C THR A 273 24.41 -0.21 16.32
N GLY A 274 23.08 -0.13 16.14
CA GLY A 274 22.12 0.18 17.20
C GLY A 274 22.13 1.64 17.63
N GLU A 275 22.87 2.51 16.93
CA GLU A 275 22.80 3.95 17.18
C GLU A 275 21.40 4.47 16.83
N THR A 276 20.86 5.31 17.70
CA THR A 276 19.52 5.86 17.55
C THR A 276 19.56 7.37 17.40
N THR A 277 18.78 7.91 16.46
CA THR A 277 18.56 9.35 16.31
C THR A 277 17.08 9.66 16.42
N ASP A 278 16.72 10.66 17.22
CA ASP A 278 15.34 11.05 17.49
C ASP A 278 14.97 12.31 16.72
N TYR A 279 14.02 12.19 15.80
CA TYR A 279 13.50 13.29 14.99
C TYR A 279 12.10 13.67 15.44
N LYS A 280 11.82 14.98 15.46
CA LYS A 280 10.43 15.45 15.44
C LYS A 280 9.83 15.14 14.07
N ILE A 281 8.52 14.92 14.03
CA ILE A 281 7.83 14.52 12.80
C ILE A 281 8.02 15.52 11.64
N ASP A 282 8.15 16.81 11.92
CA ASP A 282 8.39 17.89 10.95
C ASP A 282 9.87 18.04 10.51
N LYS A 283 10.74 17.14 10.97
CA LYS A 283 12.19 17.13 10.74
C LYS A 283 12.70 15.73 10.36
N VAL A 284 11.80 14.83 10.00
CA VAL A 284 12.16 13.49 9.52
C VAL A 284 12.84 13.65 8.15
N PRO A 285 14.00 12.99 7.92
CA PRO A 285 14.64 12.91 6.61
C PRO A 285 13.69 12.50 5.48
N GLU A 286 13.94 12.98 4.26
CA GLU A 286 13.07 12.71 3.10
C GLU A 286 13.02 11.24 2.72
N TRP A 287 14.15 10.52 2.74
CA TRP A 287 14.22 9.08 2.43
C TRP A 287 13.39 8.16 3.36
N ILE A 288 12.87 8.66 4.49
CA ILE A 288 12.05 7.85 5.40
C ILE A 288 10.61 7.86 4.91
N ASP A 289 10.17 6.76 4.34
CA ASP A 289 8.83 6.66 3.77
C ASP A 289 7.75 6.46 4.82
N ARG A 290 7.97 5.57 5.80
CA ARG A 290 6.90 5.06 6.66
C ARG A 290 6.93 5.64 8.07
N ALA A 291 6.80 6.96 8.18
CA ALA A 291 6.62 7.62 9.47
C ALA A 291 5.23 7.37 10.09
N TYR A 292 4.21 7.19 9.26
CA TYR A 292 2.82 6.86 9.60
C TYR A 292 2.46 5.51 8.94
N SER A 293 1.94 4.57 9.72
CA SER A 293 1.47 3.30 9.16
C SER A 293 0.21 3.50 8.31
N ALA A 294 0.02 2.65 7.30
CA ALA A 294 -1.18 2.69 6.48
C ALA A 294 -2.46 2.51 7.31
N ASP A 295 -2.44 1.58 8.26
CA ASP A 295 -3.58 1.32 9.15
C ASP A 295 -3.93 2.54 10.01
N LEU A 296 -2.93 3.30 10.48
CA LEU A 296 -3.16 4.55 11.21
C LEU A 296 -3.78 5.63 10.31
N LEU A 297 -3.29 5.79 9.08
CA LEU A 297 -3.84 6.76 8.13
C LEU A 297 -5.29 6.43 7.75
N VAL A 298 -5.58 5.16 7.48
CA VAL A 298 -6.94 4.65 7.26
C VAL A 298 -7.84 4.94 8.46
N GLU A 299 -7.38 4.65 9.69
CA GLU A 299 -8.14 4.93 10.91
C GLU A 299 -8.43 6.44 11.06
N LEU A 300 -7.45 7.30 10.78
CA LEU A 300 -7.60 8.75 10.83
C LEU A 300 -8.60 9.26 9.79
N TYR A 301 -8.57 8.70 8.57
CA TYR A 301 -9.54 9.02 7.53
C TYR A 301 -10.95 8.56 7.89
N ASP A 302 -11.09 7.35 8.42
CA ASP A 302 -12.38 6.83 8.90
C ASP A 302 -12.97 7.68 10.02
N TYR A 303 -12.13 8.21 10.93
CA TYR A 303 -12.57 9.20 11.90
C TYR A 303 -13.03 10.51 11.23
N TYR A 304 -12.29 10.99 10.23
CA TYR A 304 -12.66 12.19 9.48
C TYR A 304 -14.01 12.04 8.77
N GLY A 305 -14.20 10.93 8.05
CA GLY A 305 -15.39 10.66 7.24
C GLY A 305 -16.62 10.28 8.06
N SER A 306 -16.47 9.34 9.01
CA SER A 306 -17.64 8.77 9.70
C SER A 306 -18.17 9.66 10.83
N LEU A 307 -17.33 10.51 11.43
CA LEU A 307 -17.71 11.33 12.59
C LEU A 307 -18.12 12.77 12.23
N LYS A 308 -18.35 13.06 10.94
CA LYS A 308 -18.73 14.40 10.42
C LYS A 308 -19.85 15.08 11.22
N HIS A 309 -20.91 14.32 11.54
CA HIS A 309 -22.05 14.80 12.35
C HIS A 309 -22.08 14.21 13.77
N GLY A 310 -20.94 13.72 14.26
CA GLY A 310 -20.80 13.13 15.60
C GLY A 310 -21.09 11.64 15.68
N PHE A 311 -20.77 11.04 16.83
CA PHE A 311 -20.79 9.58 17.04
C PHE A 311 -22.19 8.94 16.88
N PHE A 312 -23.24 9.57 17.41
CA PHE A 312 -24.59 8.99 17.26
C PHE A 312 -25.06 8.99 15.80
N ASN A 313 -24.62 9.96 14.99
CA ASN A 313 -24.87 9.92 13.57
C ASN A 313 -24.10 8.76 12.92
N SER A 314 -22.81 8.56 13.25
CA SER A 314 -22.02 7.47 12.64
C SER A 314 -22.61 6.07 12.86
N VAL A 315 -23.33 5.86 13.97
CA VAL A 315 -23.92 4.56 14.33
C VAL A 315 -25.40 4.43 13.95
N LEU A 316 -26.21 5.47 14.16
CA LEU A 316 -27.68 5.38 14.02
C LEU A 316 -28.21 6.04 12.75
N GLY A 317 -27.70 7.23 12.43
CA GLY A 317 -28.23 8.06 11.35
C GLY A 317 -27.55 7.83 10.01
N GLN A 318 -26.26 7.53 10.05
CA GLN A 318 -25.33 7.30 8.94
C GLN A 318 -25.39 8.35 7.82
N LYS A 319 -25.85 9.58 8.12
CA LYS A 319 -25.94 10.67 7.15
C LYS A 319 -24.55 11.22 6.86
N ASP A 320 -24.20 11.36 5.59
CA ASP A 320 -22.89 11.86 5.13
C ASP A 320 -21.69 11.18 5.82
N CYS A 321 -21.83 9.90 6.17
CA CYS A 321 -20.78 9.13 6.82
C CYS A 321 -20.02 8.34 5.75
N LEU A 322 -18.77 8.72 5.55
CA LEU A 322 -17.85 8.04 4.65
C LEU A 322 -16.82 7.23 5.44
N LYS A 323 -16.30 6.17 4.83
CA LYS A 323 -15.20 5.35 5.33
C LYS A 323 -14.38 4.83 4.15
N THR A 324 -13.16 4.37 4.40
CA THR A 324 -12.36 3.68 3.38
C THR A 324 -13.01 2.35 2.98
N THR A 325 -12.61 1.82 1.82
CA THR A 325 -12.97 0.46 1.39
C THR A 325 -12.14 -0.60 2.12
N ASN A 326 -12.27 -1.87 1.74
CA ASN A 326 -11.81 -3.01 2.51
C ASN A 326 -10.29 -3.27 2.45
N GLY A 327 -9.55 -2.46 1.69
CA GLY A 327 -8.11 -2.62 1.55
C GLY A 327 -7.45 -1.34 1.04
N TYR A 328 -6.14 -1.40 0.86
CA TYR A 328 -5.34 -0.31 0.34
C TYR A 328 -4.18 -0.83 -0.50
N ASN A 329 -3.64 0.03 -1.35
CA ASN A 329 -2.39 -0.16 -2.07
C ASN A 329 -1.47 1.04 -1.88
N TYR A 330 -0.32 1.04 -2.56
CA TYR A 330 0.70 2.07 -2.40
C TYR A 330 1.11 2.65 -3.76
N LEU A 331 1.23 3.97 -3.82
CA LEU A 331 1.78 4.71 -4.95
C LEU A 331 3.04 5.44 -4.51
N ALA A 332 4.08 5.41 -5.32
CA ALA A 332 5.25 6.27 -5.15
C ALA A 332 5.01 7.55 -5.95
N ILE A 333 4.96 8.71 -5.28
CA ILE A 333 4.72 10.02 -5.89
C ILE A 333 5.70 11.01 -5.24
N ASP A 334 6.49 11.71 -6.05
CA ASP A 334 7.47 12.70 -5.59
C ASP A 334 8.41 12.18 -4.48
N ASP A 335 8.98 10.99 -4.69
CA ASP A 335 9.88 10.29 -3.73
C ASP A 335 9.21 9.79 -2.44
N ASP A 336 7.91 10.05 -2.23
CA ASP A 336 7.16 9.57 -1.08
C ASP A 336 6.26 8.38 -1.41
N VAL A 337 6.07 7.49 -0.42
CA VAL A 337 5.03 6.46 -0.48
C VAL A 337 3.68 7.00 0.03
N TRP A 338 2.67 6.90 -0.81
CA TRP A 338 1.27 7.25 -0.53
C TRP A 338 0.40 6.01 -0.43
N VAL A 339 -0.46 5.98 0.60
CA VAL A 339 -1.50 4.97 0.75
C VAL A 339 -2.70 5.35 -0.09
N TYR A 340 -3.10 4.44 -0.96
CA TYR A 340 -4.27 4.54 -1.82
C TYR A 340 -5.39 3.64 -1.29
N THR A 341 -6.62 4.17 -1.18
CA THR A 341 -7.83 3.39 -0.90
C THR A 341 -9.08 4.10 -1.40
N GLY A 342 -10.09 3.35 -1.82
CA GLY A 342 -11.42 3.84 -2.14
C GLY A 342 -12.16 4.36 -0.91
N VAL A 343 -13.21 5.13 -1.15
CA VAL A 343 -14.06 5.74 -0.13
C VAL A 343 -15.51 5.43 -0.45
N THR A 344 -16.19 4.78 0.49
CA THR A 344 -17.59 4.40 0.35
C THR A 344 -18.43 4.88 1.53
N SER A 345 -19.75 4.80 1.39
CA SER A 345 -20.68 5.05 2.49
C SER A 345 -20.56 3.98 3.57
N VAL A 346 -20.78 4.37 4.83
CA VAL A 346 -20.83 3.43 5.96
C VAL A 346 -21.97 2.39 5.79
N SER A 347 -23.00 2.67 4.97
CA SER A 347 -24.07 1.72 4.62
C SER A 347 -23.61 0.48 3.86
N GLY A 348 -22.40 0.48 3.29
CA GLY A 348 -21.83 -0.69 2.61
C GLY A 348 -22.28 -0.87 1.16
N ASP A 349 -22.54 0.23 0.46
CA ASP A 349 -22.86 0.18 -0.97
C ASP A 349 -21.63 -0.27 -1.78
N GLN A 350 -21.85 -1.02 -2.86
CA GLN A 350 -20.77 -1.49 -3.77
C GLN A 350 -20.26 -0.38 -4.71
N SER A 351 -20.63 0.86 -4.41
CA SER A 351 -20.24 2.04 -5.17
C SER A 351 -19.20 2.83 -4.37
N ASN A 352 -18.20 3.29 -5.11
CA ASN A 352 -17.20 4.20 -4.64
C ASN A 352 -17.69 5.63 -4.88
N VAL A 353 -17.56 6.50 -3.88
CA VAL A 353 -17.88 7.94 -4.01
C VAL A 353 -16.62 8.78 -4.26
N GLY A 354 -15.46 8.17 -4.13
CA GLY A 354 -14.16 8.78 -4.37
C GLY A 354 -13.01 7.92 -3.89
N PHE A 355 -11.82 8.49 -3.94
CA PHE A 355 -10.59 7.85 -3.48
C PHE A 355 -9.84 8.78 -2.55
N VAL A 356 -8.99 8.22 -1.71
CA VAL A 356 -8.09 9.00 -0.87
C VAL A 356 -6.65 8.54 -1.07
N LEU A 357 -5.75 9.51 -1.19
CA LEU A 357 -4.31 9.33 -1.10
C LEU A 357 -3.81 9.94 0.21
N MET A 358 -3.05 9.17 0.99
CA MET A 358 -2.52 9.59 2.29
C MET A 358 -1.00 9.35 2.35
N ASN A 359 -0.22 10.41 2.52
CA ASN A 359 1.24 10.34 2.54
C ASN A 359 1.75 9.68 3.83
N GLN A 360 2.60 8.67 3.70
CA GLN A 360 3.13 7.91 4.83
C GLN A 360 4.20 8.63 5.63
N ARG A 361 4.79 9.73 5.12
CA ARG A 361 5.78 10.53 5.82
C ARG A 361 5.18 11.78 6.48
N THR A 362 4.28 12.47 5.77
CA THR A 362 3.79 13.81 6.15
C THR A 362 2.39 13.83 6.73
N MET A 363 1.60 12.75 6.56
CA MET A 363 0.16 12.70 6.84
C MET A 363 -0.69 13.61 5.94
N GLU A 364 -0.12 14.17 4.87
CA GLU A 364 -0.89 14.89 3.85
C GLU A 364 -1.94 13.96 3.25
N THR A 365 -3.16 14.46 3.07
CA THR A 365 -4.28 13.65 2.60
C THR A 365 -5.08 14.38 1.53
N LYS A 366 -5.22 13.75 0.37
CA LYS A 366 -5.99 14.24 -0.77
C LYS A 366 -7.17 13.32 -1.06
N TYR A 367 -8.35 13.89 -1.20
CA TYR A 367 -9.57 13.19 -1.60
C TYR A 367 -9.92 13.54 -3.05
N TYR A 368 -10.27 12.52 -3.83
CA TYR A 368 -10.61 12.64 -5.24
C TYR A 368 -12.06 12.18 -5.44
N PRO A 369 -13.00 13.08 -5.78
CA PRO A 369 -14.42 12.77 -5.93
C PRO A 369 -14.72 12.05 -7.26
N ILE A 370 -14.15 10.87 -7.44
CA ILE A 370 -14.36 10.03 -8.62
C ILE A 370 -15.34 8.91 -8.24
N GLU A 371 -16.54 9.00 -8.78
CA GLU A 371 -17.55 7.96 -8.60
C GLU A 371 -17.23 6.74 -9.45
N GLY A 372 -17.53 5.54 -8.94
CA GLY A 372 -17.31 4.31 -9.70
C GLY A 372 -17.58 3.04 -8.90
N ALA A 373 -17.03 1.92 -9.38
CA ALA A 373 -17.04 0.66 -8.65
C ALA A 373 -15.96 0.66 -7.55
N ILE A 374 -16.24 0.01 -6.42
CA ILE A 374 -15.20 -0.27 -5.42
C ILE A 374 -14.20 -1.31 -5.95
N GLU A 375 -13.04 -1.38 -5.31
CA GLU A 375 -11.97 -2.29 -5.66
C GLU A 375 -12.41 -3.77 -5.73
N ASP A 376 -13.19 -4.23 -4.75
CA ASP A 376 -13.68 -5.62 -4.70
C ASP A 376 -14.55 -5.98 -5.93
N SER A 377 -15.31 -5.00 -6.44
CA SER A 377 -16.12 -5.18 -7.65
C SER A 377 -15.23 -5.25 -8.90
N ALA A 378 -14.18 -4.43 -8.96
CA ALA A 378 -13.20 -4.50 -10.04
C ALA A 378 -12.41 -5.82 -10.03
N MET A 379 -11.99 -6.29 -8.86
CA MET A 379 -11.37 -7.61 -8.66
C MET A 379 -12.27 -8.72 -9.17
N SER A 380 -13.54 -8.72 -8.77
CA SER A 380 -14.53 -9.73 -9.21
C SER A 380 -14.75 -9.68 -10.73
N SER A 381 -14.74 -8.48 -11.33
CA SER A 381 -14.88 -8.29 -12.78
C SER A 381 -13.67 -8.86 -13.53
N ALA A 382 -12.45 -8.60 -13.05
CA ALA A 382 -11.22 -9.14 -13.60
C ALA A 382 -11.15 -10.67 -13.49
N GLU A 383 -11.45 -11.23 -12.32
CA GLU A 383 -11.54 -12.69 -12.11
C GLU A 383 -12.60 -13.31 -13.02
N GLY A 384 -13.69 -12.59 -13.29
CA GLY A 384 -14.74 -12.94 -14.23
C GLY A 384 -14.22 -13.30 -15.64
N GLN A 385 -13.22 -12.57 -16.13
CA GLN A 385 -12.63 -12.81 -17.46
C GLN A 385 -11.71 -14.04 -17.52
N VAL A 386 -11.22 -14.50 -16.36
CA VAL A 386 -10.24 -15.60 -16.26
C VAL A 386 -10.74 -16.75 -15.37
N GLN A 387 -12.05 -16.90 -15.20
CA GLN A 387 -12.66 -17.91 -14.31
C GLN A 387 -12.20 -19.33 -14.63
N ASN A 388 -11.97 -19.63 -15.92
CA ASN A 388 -11.47 -20.93 -16.38
C ASN A 388 -10.06 -21.26 -15.88
N LEU A 389 -9.25 -20.23 -15.59
CA LEU A 389 -7.89 -20.37 -15.07
C LEU A 389 -7.86 -20.42 -13.53
N LYS A 390 -8.97 -20.04 -12.87
CA LYS A 390 -9.08 -19.91 -11.41
C LYS A 390 -8.03 -18.97 -10.81
N TYR A 391 -7.69 -17.92 -11.54
CA TYR A 391 -6.79 -16.91 -11.01
C TYR A 391 -7.51 -16.01 -10.02
N THR A 392 -6.76 -15.51 -9.04
CA THR A 392 -7.23 -14.60 -8.00
C THR A 392 -6.64 -13.22 -8.22
N ALA A 393 -7.45 -12.18 -8.03
CA ALA A 393 -7.02 -10.80 -8.16
C ALA A 393 -6.26 -10.32 -6.92
N THR A 394 -5.21 -9.52 -7.14
CA THR A 394 -4.64 -8.68 -6.08
C THR A 394 -5.53 -7.48 -5.80
N PHE A 395 -5.33 -6.82 -4.66
CA PHE A 395 -5.97 -5.53 -4.44
C PHE A 395 -5.53 -4.55 -5.55
N PRO A 396 -6.47 -3.82 -6.19
CA PRO A 396 -6.16 -2.97 -7.33
C PRO A 396 -5.25 -1.80 -6.98
N LEU A 397 -4.54 -1.31 -7.98
CA LEU A 397 -3.87 -0.02 -7.98
C LEU A 397 -4.67 0.95 -8.86
N LEU A 398 -4.93 2.16 -8.37
CA LEU A 398 -5.54 3.20 -9.19
C LEU A 398 -4.47 3.89 -10.03
N LEU A 399 -4.64 3.87 -11.35
CA LEU A 399 -3.78 4.52 -12.33
C LEU A 399 -4.57 5.56 -13.12
N ASN A 400 -3.86 6.58 -13.56
CA ASN A 400 -4.31 7.50 -14.60
C ASN A 400 -3.83 6.98 -15.96
N LEU A 401 -4.75 6.64 -16.85
CA LEU A 401 -4.43 6.25 -18.23
C LEU A 401 -5.12 7.20 -19.20
N SER A 402 -4.37 8.21 -19.69
CA SER A 402 -4.88 9.24 -20.60
C SER A 402 -6.08 10.00 -20.05
N GLY A 403 -6.01 10.37 -18.78
CA GLY A 403 -7.06 11.10 -18.08
C GLY A 403 -8.19 10.24 -17.51
N GLU A 404 -8.21 8.94 -17.81
CA GLU A 404 -9.22 8.02 -17.31
C GLU A 404 -8.73 7.29 -16.05
N PRO A 405 -9.54 7.26 -14.97
CA PRO A 405 -9.23 6.48 -13.78
C PRO A 405 -9.44 4.99 -14.05
N THR A 406 -8.36 4.22 -13.90
CA THR A 406 -8.31 2.80 -14.22
C THR A 406 -7.75 1.99 -13.06
N TYR A 407 -8.40 0.90 -12.72
CA TYR A 407 -7.86 -0.10 -11.81
C TYR A 407 -6.93 -1.04 -12.55
N PHE A 408 -5.67 -1.07 -12.14
CA PHE A 408 -4.70 -2.08 -12.55
C PHE A 408 -4.62 -3.21 -11.51
N ILE A 409 -4.73 -4.45 -11.97
CA ILE A 409 -4.86 -5.64 -11.12
C ILE A 409 -3.90 -6.71 -11.64
N ALA A 410 -3.09 -7.29 -10.74
CA ALA A 410 -2.35 -8.51 -11.04
C ALA A 410 -3.23 -9.73 -10.74
N LEU A 411 -3.20 -10.73 -11.63
CA LEU A 411 -3.94 -11.98 -11.51
C LEU A 411 -2.96 -13.11 -11.21
N LYS A 412 -3.19 -13.80 -10.09
CA LYS A 412 -2.29 -14.82 -9.55
C LYS A 412 -2.87 -16.22 -9.68
N ASP A 413 -2.02 -17.21 -9.90
CA ASP A 413 -2.40 -18.62 -9.78
C ASP A 413 -2.54 -19.07 -8.32
N ASP A 414 -2.98 -20.33 -8.10
CA ASP A 414 -3.08 -20.95 -6.77
C ASP A 414 -1.74 -21.01 -6.01
N ALA A 415 -0.61 -20.86 -6.70
CA ALA A 415 0.72 -20.80 -6.10
C ALA A 415 1.12 -19.36 -5.69
N GLY A 416 0.25 -18.37 -5.89
CA GLY A 416 0.49 -16.96 -5.56
C GLY A 416 1.44 -16.26 -6.54
N LEU A 417 1.66 -16.82 -7.73
CA LEU A 417 2.51 -16.23 -8.76
C LEU A 417 1.66 -15.43 -9.74
N VAL A 418 2.07 -14.19 -10.02
CA VAL A 418 1.45 -13.35 -11.06
C VAL A 418 1.57 -14.03 -12.42
N LYS A 419 0.45 -14.14 -13.13
CA LYS A 419 0.34 -14.77 -14.45
C LYS A 419 -0.19 -13.85 -15.53
N LYS A 420 -1.14 -12.98 -15.18
CA LYS A 420 -1.82 -12.06 -16.09
C LYS A 420 -2.04 -10.74 -15.38
N TYR A 421 -2.40 -9.73 -16.17
CA TYR A 421 -2.78 -8.41 -15.70
C TYR A 421 -4.17 -8.08 -16.21
N ALA A 422 -4.88 -7.26 -15.45
CA ALA A 422 -6.17 -6.73 -15.83
C ALA A 422 -6.19 -5.22 -15.65
N MET A 423 -6.88 -4.54 -16.57
CA MET A 423 -7.21 -3.12 -16.46
C MET A 423 -8.73 -2.98 -16.51
N VAL A 424 -9.29 -2.34 -15.49
CA VAL A 424 -10.74 -2.17 -15.32
C VAL A 424 -11.07 -0.69 -15.20
N ASN A 425 -11.96 -0.18 -16.05
CA ASN A 425 -12.39 1.21 -15.92
C ASN A 425 -13.16 1.43 -14.61
N VAL A 426 -12.81 2.47 -13.85
CA VAL A 426 -13.41 2.73 -12.54
C VAL A 426 -14.91 3.02 -12.65
N GLN A 427 -15.31 3.82 -13.63
CA GLN A 427 -16.71 4.24 -13.82
C GLN A 427 -17.54 3.15 -14.52
N LYS A 428 -16.95 2.50 -15.52
CA LYS A 428 -17.56 1.43 -16.32
C LYS A 428 -16.84 0.10 -16.07
N TYR A 429 -16.96 -0.44 -14.86
CA TYR A 429 -16.24 -1.65 -14.40
C TYR A 429 -16.50 -2.95 -15.19
N GLN A 430 -17.46 -2.93 -16.12
CA GLN A 430 -17.68 -4.01 -17.09
C GLN A 430 -16.65 -4.01 -18.22
N ILE A 431 -15.97 -2.88 -18.46
CA ILE A 431 -14.88 -2.78 -19.42
C ILE A 431 -13.61 -3.25 -18.73
N VAL A 432 -13.22 -4.47 -19.10
CA VAL A 432 -12.09 -5.20 -18.53
C VAL A 432 -11.20 -5.68 -19.67
N ALA A 433 -9.95 -5.24 -19.68
CA ALA A 433 -8.92 -5.81 -20.51
C ALA A 433 -8.10 -6.84 -19.72
N ILE A 434 -7.59 -7.87 -20.40
CA ILE A 434 -6.68 -8.86 -19.84
C ILE A 434 -5.45 -8.99 -20.75
N GLY A 435 -4.26 -8.99 -20.19
CA GLY A 435 -3.00 -9.22 -20.92
C GLY A 435 -2.05 -10.15 -20.20
N ASP A 436 -1.16 -10.81 -20.96
CA ASP A 436 -0.05 -11.59 -20.39
C ASP A 436 1.09 -10.69 -19.89
N THR A 437 1.22 -9.50 -20.47
CA THR A 437 2.13 -8.43 -20.05
C THR A 437 1.34 -7.15 -19.77
N VAL A 438 1.95 -6.23 -19.02
CA VAL A 438 1.35 -4.92 -18.73
C VAL A 438 1.04 -4.17 -20.02
N SER A 439 2.00 -4.09 -20.96
CA SER A 439 1.83 -3.40 -22.24
C SER A 439 0.76 -4.04 -23.12
N GLN A 440 0.64 -5.38 -23.14
CA GLN A 440 -0.44 -6.03 -23.89
C GLN A 440 -1.81 -5.73 -23.27
N CYS A 441 -1.89 -5.72 -21.94
CA CYS A 441 -3.15 -5.39 -21.24
C CYS A 441 -3.58 -3.96 -21.53
N GLU A 442 -2.64 -3.03 -21.55
CA GLU A 442 -2.88 -1.62 -21.81
C GLU A 442 -3.30 -1.34 -23.26
N ALA A 443 -2.63 -1.97 -24.23
CA ALA A 443 -3.04 -1.90 -25.63
C ALA A 443 -4.50 -2.38 -25.79
N SER A 444 -4.80 -3.56 -25.25
CA SER A 444 -6.17 -4.10 -25.27
C SER A 444 -7.17 -3.21 -24.52
N TYR A 445 -6.76 -2.56 -23.43
CA TYR A 445 -7.60 -1.64 -22.69
C TYR A 445 -7.88 -0.36 -23.49
N THR A 446 -6.86 0.17 -24.14
CA THR A 446 -6.96 1.37 -24.98
C THR A 446 -7.90 1.13 -26.16
N ASP A 447 -7.80 -0.03 -26.81
CA ASP A 447 -8.74 -0.44 -27.87
C ASP A 447 -10.18 -0.47 -27.34
N LEU A 448 -10.40 -1.10 -26.18
CA LEU A 448 -11.72 -1.11 -25.52
C LEU A 448 -12.22 0.29 -25.16
N MET A 449 -11.34 1.23 -24.79
CA MET A 449 -11.74 2.62 -24.52
C MET A 449 -12.24 3.32 -25.79
N TYR A 450 -11.63 3.06 -26.94
CA TYR A 450 -12.11 3.60 -28.23
C TYR A 450 -13.40 2.92 -28.68
N GLU A 451 -13.48 1.57 -28.62
CA GLU A 451 -14.67 0.81 -29.01
C GLU A 451 -15.91 1.20 -28.19
N ASN A 452 -15.73 1.56 -26.92
CA ASN A 452 -16.81 1.96 -26.02
C ASN A 452 -17.03 3.49 -25.97
N GLY A 453 -16.39 4.25 -26.87
CA GLY A 453 -16.53 5.70 -26.99
C GLY A 453 -16.14 6.47 -25.74
N ILE A 454 -15.25 5.92 -24.90
CA ILE A 454 -14.69 6.61 -23.72
C ILE A 454 -13.58 7.54 -24.19
N LYS A 455 -12.65 7.01 -24.99
CA LYS A 455 -11.71 7.83 -25.75
C LYS A 455 -12.31 8.11 -27.12
N VAL A 456 -12.23 9.35 -27.53
CA VAL A 456 -12.48 9.75 -28.92
C VAL A 456 -11.11 9.93 -29.55
N ALA A 457 -10.86 9.28 -30.68
CA ALA A 457 -9.63 9.53 -31.44
C ALA A 457 -9.53 11.04 -31.68
N GLU A 458 -8.33 11.61 -31.53
CA GLU A 458 -8.14 13.03 -31.83
C GLU A 458 -8.73 13.30 -33.21
N LYS A 459 -9.54 14.38 -33.30
CA LYS A 459 -10.06 14.80 -34.59
C LYS A 459 -8.86 14.99 -35.50
N ASP A 460 -8.81 14.17 -36.54
CA ASP A 460 -7.77 14.27 -37.53
C ASP A 460 -7.89 15.63 -38.23
N THR A 461 -7.05 16.59 -37.80
CA THR A 461 -7.04 17.99 -38.22
C THR A 461 -6.27 18.20 -39.53
N ARG A 462 -5.72 17.14 -40.12
CA ARG A 462 -5.00 17.23 -41.40
C ARG A 462 -5.96 17.66 -42.51
N GLU A 463 -5.50 18.56 -43.37
CA GLU A 463 -6.29 19.03 -44.51
C GLU A 463 -6.61 17.87 -45.45
N VAL A 464 -7.88 17.83 -45.90
CA VAL A 464 -8.31 16.88 -46.93
C VAL A 464 -7.91 17.47 -48.28
N GLU A 465 -7.10 16.72 -49.02
CA GLU A 465 -6.68 17.06 -50.37
C GLU A 465 -7.37 16.12 -51.37
N GLU A 466 -7.68 16.62 -52.57
CA GLU A 466 -8.30 15.87 -53.65
C GLU A 466 -7.31 15.72 -54.82
N MET A 467 -7.20 14.53 -55.40
CA MET A 467 -6.38 14.28 -56.58
C MET A 467 -7.12 13.35 -57.56
N THR A 468 -7.23 13.80 -58.82
CA THR A 468 -7.68 12.96 -59.93
C THR A 468 -6.51 12.69 -60.87
N ALA A 469 -6.13 11.43 -61.01
CA ALA A 469 -5.02 11.03 -61.87
C ALA A 469 -5.06 9.53 -62.18
N LYS A 470 -4.22 9.10 -63.14
CA LYS A 470 -4.08 7.69 -63.50
C LYS A 470 -3.20 6.94 -62.52
N ILE A 471 -3.58 5.71 -62.19
CA ILE A 471 -2.78 4.82 -61.36
C ILE A 471 -1.52 4.40 -62.11
N THR A 472 -0.34 4.69 -61.56
CA THR A 472 0.96 4.29 -62.12
C THR A 472 1.47 2.99 -61.54
N LYS A 473 1.05 2.65 -60.31
CA LYS A 473 1.44 1.43 -59.62
C LYS A 473 0.39 1.01 -58.61
N ILE A 474 0.22 -0.30 -58.45
CA ILE A 474 -0.58 -0.92 -57.39
C ILE A 474 0.30 -1.94 -56.66
N ALA A 475 0.27 -1.91 -55.33
CA ALA A 475 0.86 -2.93 -54.49
C ALA A 475 -0.15 -3.33 -53.40
N GLN A 476 -0.16 -4.61 -53.03
CA GLN A 476 -1.02 -5.10 -51.96
C GLN A 476 -0.21 -5.30 -50.68
N GLY A 477 -0.81 -4.98 -49.54
CA GLY A 477 -0.25 -5.23 -48.23
C GLY A 477 -1.32 -5.66 -47.24
N VAL A 478 -0.88 -6.13 -46.09
CA VAL A 478 -1.75 -6.45 -44.96
C VAL A 478 -1.30 -5.60 -43.78
N ILE A 479 -2.22 -4.80 -43.23
CA ILE A 479 -2.03 -4.01 -42.00
C ILE A 479 -3.06 -4.51 -41.01
N ASP A 480 -2.60 -4.94 -39.82
CA ASP A 480 -3.47 -5.40 -38.72
C ASP A 480 -4.53 -6.44 -39.12
N GLY A 481 -4.18 -7.32 -40.07
CA GLY A 481 -5.06 -8.38 -40.58
C GLY A 481 -6.06 -7.93 -41.65
N ASN A 482 -6.13 -6.63 -41.94
CA ASN A 482 -6.93 -6.08 -43.04
C ASN A 482 -6.10 -6.00 -44.33
N SER A 483 -6.78 -6.19 -45.46
CA SER A 483 -6.16 -6.04 -46.79
C SER A 483 -6.14 -4.58 -47.21
N HIS A 484 -4.99 -4.12 -47.69
CA HIS A 484 -4.78 -2.75 -48.16
C HIS A 484 -4.20 -2.76 -49.58
N TYR A 485 -4.62 -1.78 -50.38
CA TYR A 485 -4.05 -1.47 -51.68
C TYR A 485 -3.30 -0.14 -51.61
N TYR A 486 -2.00 -0.20 -51.88
CA TYR A 486 -1.16 0.98 -52.04
C TYR A 486 -1.11 1.36 -53.51
N ILE A 487 -1.59 2.56 -53.83
CA ILE A 487 -1.58 3.09 -55.20
C ILE A 487 -0.65 4.29 -55.30
N MET A 488 -0.03 4.46 -56.47
CA MET A 488 0.69 5.68 -56.84
C MET A 488 -0.02 6.30 -58.04
N LEU A 489 -0.07 7.63 -58.10
CA LEU A 489 -0.81 8.38 -59.12
C LEU A 489 0.12 9.18 -60.02
N GLU A 490 -0.26 9.33 -61.29
CA GLU A 490 0.50 10.08 -62.28
C GLU A 490 0.63 11.56 -61.85
N GLY A 491 1.88 12.05 -61.76
CA GLY A 491 2.16 13.41 -61.29
C GLY A 491 2.43 13.53 -59.79
N SER A 492 2.42 12.42 -59.05
CA SER A 492 2.81 12.36 -57.63
C SER A 492 3.77 11.18 -57.37
N ASP A 493 4.79 11.41 -56.54
CA ASP A 493 5.67 10.35 -56.03
C ASP A 493 5.17 9.79 -54.68
N GLU A 494 4.01 10.27 -54.19
CA GLU A 494 3.43 9.86 -52.92
C GLU A 494 2.71 8.50 -53.03
N ILE A 495 2.60 7.81 -51.89
CA ILE A 495 1.93 6.51 -51.77
C ILE A 495 0.58 6.74 -51.11
N PHE A 496 -0.49 6.25 -51.73
CA PHE A 496 -1.85 6.34 -51.20
C PHE A 496 -2.33 4.98 -50.72
N ASP A 497 -2.65 4.88 -49.44
CA ASP A 497 -3.17 3.67 -48.78
C ASP A 497 -4.70 3.63 -48.86
N VAL A 498 -5.22 2.60 -49.52
CA VAL A 498 -6.64 2.33 -49.69
C VAL A 498 -7.01 1.05 -48.92
N SER A 499 -7.75 1.23 -47.85
CA SER A 499 -8.36 0.13 -47.09
C SER A 499 -9.41 -0.59 -47.93
N VAL A 500 -9.26 -1.90 -48.13
CA VAL A 500 -10.24 -2.72 -48.88
C VAL A 500 -11.54 -2.89 -48.09
N VAL A 501 -11.47 -2.78 -46.76
CA VAL A 501 -12.66 -2.83 -45.88
C VAL A 501 -13.58 -1.65 -46.14
N ASP A 502 -12.97 -0.47 -46.35
CA ASP A 502 -13.69 0.78 -46.60
C ASP A 502 -14.07 0.92 -48.07
N PHE A 503 -13.13 0.64 -48.98
CA PHE A 503 -13.25 0.83 -50.43
C PHE A 503 -12.99 -0.48 -51.18
N ILE A 504 -13.91 -1.43 -51.08
CA ILE A 504 -13.79 -2.73 -51.76
C ILE A 504 -13.61 -2.59 -53.27
N ASP A 505 -14.11 -1.51 -53.86
CA ASP A 505 -14.07 -1.26 -55.30
C ASP A 505 -12.66 -1.03 -55.84
N ILE A 506 -11.67 -0.72 -54.99
CA ILE A 506 -10.26 -0.60 -55.40
C ILE A 506 -9.73 -1.85 -56.11
N ILE A 507 -10.30 -3.03 -55.81
CA ILE A 507 -9.91 -4.30 -56.44
C ILE A 507 -10.28 -4.38 -57.92
N LYS A 508 -11.16 -3.50 -58.40
CA LYS A 508 -11.61 -3.45 -59.80
C LYS A 508 -10.64 -2.66 -60.68
N TYR A 509 -9.74 -1.87 -60.09
CA TYR A 509 -8.89 -0.93 -60.82
C TYR A 509 -7.57 -1.58 -61.26
N GLU A 510 -7.12 -1.18 -62.45
CA GLU A 510 -5.82 -1.57 -63.00
C GLU A 510 -4.89 -0.37 -63.22
N VAL A 511 -3.59 -0.65 -63.37
CA VAL A 511 -2.59 0.37 -63.72
C VAL A 511 -2.96 1.03 -65.06
N GLY A 512 -3.05 2.36 -65.07
CA GLY A 512 -3.43 3.18 -66.22
C GLY A 512 -4.86 3.71 -66.20
N GLU A 513 -5.71 3.21 -65.27
CA GLU A 513 -7.05 3.74 -65.05
C GLU A 513 -7.03 5.00 -64.19
N GLU A 514 -7.96 5.91 -64.45
CA GLU A 514 -8.10 7.18 -63.73
C GLU A 514 -8.96 6.98 -62.49
N VAL A 515 -8.50 7.54 -61.37
CA VAL A 515 -9.22 7.57 -60.10
C VAL A 515 -9.20 8.99 -59.53
N THR A 516 -10.27 9.35 -58.84
CA THR A 516 -10.36 10.52 -57.98
C THR A 516 -10.31 10.06 -56.54
N ILE A 517 -9.35 10.57 -55.77
CA ILE A 517 -9.23 10.27 -54.35
C ILE A 517 -9.29 11.55 -53.52
N GLU A 518 -9.99 11.48 -52.41
CA GLU A 518 -9.77 12.41 -51.29
C GLU A 518 -8.86 11.72 -50.28
N TYR A 519 -7.83 12.40 -49.82
CA TYR A 519 -6.83 11.82 -48.93
C TYR A 519 -6.31 12.82 -47.91
N LYS A 520 -5.67 12.30 -46.87
CA LYS A 520 -4.89 13.07 -45.91
C LYS A 520 -3.45 12.63 -45.95
N LYS A 521 -2.53 13.61 -45.90
CA LYS A 521 -1.10 13.32 -45.88
C LYS A 521 -0.68 12.60 -44.61
N GLY A 522 0.15 11.58 -44.75
CA GLY A 522 0.79 10.88 -43.63
C GLY A 522 2.32 10.89 -43.77
N ASP A 523 3.01 10.37 -42.75
CA ASP A 523 4.48 10.40 -42.72
C ASP A 523 5.11 9.39 -43.69
N GLU A 524 4.49 8.22 -43.87
CA GLU A 524 4.97 7.15 -44.78
C GLU A 524 4.03 6.91 -45.98
N SER A 525 2.72 7.03 -45.76
CA SER A 525 1.69 6.93 -46.78
C SER A 525 0.52 7.86 -46.47
N ASN A 526 -0.18 8.28 -47.52
CA ASN A 526 -1.38 9.10 -47.45
C ASN A 526 -2.60 8.20 -47.25
N THR A 527 -3.48 8.55 -46.31
CA THR A 527 -4.70 7.78 -46.04
C THR A 527 -5.82 8.23 -46.97
N VAL A 528 -6.37 7.31 -47.77
CA VAL A 528 -7.52 7.60 -48.65
C VAL A 528 -8.83 7.59 -47.86
N LEU A 529 -9.64 8.63 -48.05
CA LEU A 529 -10.92 8.90 -47.38
C LEU A 529 -12.12 8.78 -48.33
N SER A 530 -11.89 8.93 -49.63
CA SER A 530 -12.87 8.66 -50.68
C SER A 530 -12.19 8.11 -51.92
N LEU A 531 -12.88 7.21 -52.63
CA LEU A 531 -12.48 6.69 -53.94
C LEU A 531 -13.63 6.88 -54.94
N ASP A 532 -13.41 7.69 -55.98
CA ASP A 532 -14.39 8.06 -57.01
C ASP A 532 -15.75 8.54 -56.46
N GLY A 533 -15.71 9.26 -55.33
CA GLY A 533 -16.90 9.79 -54.68
C GLY A 533 -17.64 8.81 -53.76
N GLU A 534 -17.15 7.57 -53.62
CA GLU A 534 -17.56 6.73 -52.49
C GLU A 534 -16.80 7.19 -51.24
N GLU A 535 -17.52 7.66 -50.22
CA GLU A 535 -16.95 8.01 -48.92
C GLU A 535 -16.75 6.76 -48.05
N LYS A 536 -15.79 6.84 -47.12
CA LYS A 536 -15.54 5.79 -46.13
C LYS A 536 -16.86 5.35 -45.46
N LYS A 537 -17.12 4.04 -45.40
CA LYS A 537 -18.27 3.51 -44.68
C LYS A 537 -18.13 3.82 -43.19
N VAL A 538 -18.90 4.79 -42.70
CA VAL A 538 -18.97 5.11 -41.28
C VAL A 538 -19.56 3.90 -40.53
N THR A 539 -18.74 3.18 -39.77
CA THR A 539 -19.21 2.23 -38.77
C THR A 539 -19.78 2.97 -37.56
N GLU A 540 -20.74 2.37 -36.84
CA GLU A 540 -21.39 2.98 -35.67
C GLU A 540 -20.42 3.39 -34.54
N SER A 541 -19.13 3.05 -34.65
CA SER A 541 -18.02 3.50 -33.79
C SER A 541 -17.57 4.95 -33.99
N ASP A 542 -17.89 5.56 -35.13
CA ASP A 542 -17.33 6.86 -35.56
C ASP A 542 -18.31 8.03 -35.33
N LYS A 543 -19.44 7.79 -34.67
CA LYS A 543 -20.41 8.80 -34.19
C LYS A 543 -20.43 8.86 -32.69
#